data_AF-C7RI04-F1
#
_entry.id   AF-C7RI04-F1
#
_cell.length_a   1.000
_cell.length_b   1.000
_cell.length_c   1.000
_cell.angle_alpha   90.00
_cell.angle_beta   90.00
_cell.angle_gamma   90.00
#
_symmetry.space_group_name_H-M   'P 1'
#
loop_
_entity.id
_entity.type
_entity.pdbx_description
1 polymer ?
#
loop_
_entity_poly.entity_id
_entity_poly.type
_entity_poly.pdbx_seq_one_letter_code
_entity_poly.pdbx_strand_id
1 'polypeptide(L)' 'MKVFALMLALTGLVFLFFGYKIYFKKSYDLINGFEKDYKKGLKDENYAIRVGKIYFLIFIAMEILAIYILS' A
#
# COMPACT_ATOMS: atom_id res chain seq x y z
N MET A 1 -4.73 24.48 -1.27
CA MET A 1 -5.20 23.33 -0.47
C MET A 1 -5.79 22.22 -1.35
N LYS A 2 -6.75 22.50 -2.25
CA LYS A 2 -7.38 21.46 -3.09
C LYS A 2 -6.44 20.71 -4.04
N VAL A 3 -5.48 21.38 -4.66
CA VAL A 3 -4.47 20.74 -5.53
C VAL A 3 -3.63 19.72 -4.75
N PHE A 4 -3.20 20.05 -3.53
CA PHE A 4 -2.47 19.14 -2.67
C PHE A 4 -3.33 17.93 -2.27
N ALA A 5 -4.61 18.15 -1.95
CA ALA A 5 -5.54 17.07 -1.64
C ALA A 5 -5.80 16.15 -2.85
N LEU A 6 -5.85 16.68 -4.07
CA LEU A 6 -5.91 15.89 -5.30
C LEU A 6 -4.65 15.04 -5.50
N MET A 7 -3.47 15.61 -5.31
CA MET A 7 -2.21 14.85 -5.36
C MET A 7 -2.18 13.73 -4.30
N LEU A 8 -2.67 14.03 -3.09
CA LEU A 8 -2.77 13.08 -2.00
C LEU A 8 -3.72 11.92 -2.35
N ALA A 9 -4.92 12.21 -2.86
CA ALA A 9 -5.89 11.20 -3.29
C ALA A 9 -5.38 10.34 -4.45
N LEU A 10 -4.76 10.95 -5.47
CA LEU A 10 -4.19 10.19 -6.58
C LEU A 10 -3.06 9.26 -6.10
N THR A 11 -2.20 9.76 -5.23
CA THR A 11 -1.12 8.98 -4.63
C THR A 11 -1.67 7.85 -3.76
N GLY A 12 -2.67 8.15 -2.93
CA GLY A 12 -3.27 7.17 -2.04
C GLY A 12 -3.98 6.04 -2.79
N LEU A 13 -4.69 6.34 -3.88
CA LEU A 13 -5.27 5.33 -4.76
C LEU A 13 -4.23 4.35 -5.33
N VAL A 14 -3.06 4.83 -5.75
CA VAL A 14 -1.98 3.96 -6.24
C VAL A 14 -1.48 3.03 -5.14
N PHE A 15 -1.23 3.57 -3.94
CA PHE A 15 -0.76 2.75 -2.82
C PHE A 15 -1.83 1.82 -2.25
N LEU A 16 -3.11 2.22 -2.30
CA LEU A 16 -4.24 1.37 -1.96
C LEU A 16 -4.33 0.16 -2.90
N PHE A 17 -4.10 0.39 -4.19
CA PHE A 17 -4.03 -0.67 -5.21
C PHE A 17 -2.85 -1.62 -4.96
N PHE A 18 -1.68 -1.11 -4.57
CA PHE A 18 -0.54 -1.95 -4.17
C PHE A 18 -0.85 -2.76 -2.90
N GLY A 19 -1.38 -2.12 -1.85
CA GLY A 19 -1.79 -2.79 -0.62
C GLY A 19 -2.82 -3.91 -0.89
N TYR A 20 -3.81 -3.64 -1.75
CA TYR A 20 -4.79 -4.62 -2.20
C TYR A 20 -4.14 -5.81 -2.90
N LYS A 21 -3.27 -5.57 -3.90
CA LYS A 21 -2.59 -6.63 -4.64
C LYS A 21 -1.69 -7.48 -3.74
N ILE A 22 -0.92 -6.85 -2.86
CA ILE A 22 -0.04 -7.57 -1.94
C ILE A 22 -0.88 -8.42 -0.97
N TYR A 23 -1.87 -7.84 -0.30
CA TYR A 23 -2.62 -8.52 0.75
C TYR A 23 -3.60 -9.57 0.22
N PHE A 24 -4.41 -9.25 -0.79
CA PHE A 24 -5.48 -10.13 -1.28
C PHE A 24 -5.09 -10.98 -2.48
N LYS A 25 -4.17 -10.50 -3.33
CA LYS A 25 -3.75 -11.22 -4.55
C LYS A 25 -2.37 -11.87 -4.44
N LYS A 26 -1.73 -11.75 -3.27
CA LYS A 26 -0.40 -12.30 -2.99
C LYS A 26 0.68 -11.85 -3.98
N SER A 27 0.53 -10.66 -4.57
CA SER A 27 1.53 -10.08 -5.47
C SER A 27 2.71 -9.52 -4.68
N TYR A 28 3.47 -10.40 -4.02
CA TYR A 28 4.58 -10.03 -3.13
C TYR A 28 5.80 -9.52 -3.90
N ASP A 29 5.87 -9.76 -5.20
CA ASP A 29 6.84 -9.17 -6.14
C ASP A 29 6.80 -7.63 -6.15
N LEU A 30 5.67 -7.02 -5.76
CA LEU A 30 5.53 -5.58 -5.59
C LEU A 30 6.28 -5.03 -4.37
N ILE A 31 6.69 -5.90 -3.43
CA ILE A 31 7.52 -5.50 -2.30
C ILE A 31 8.98 -5.52 -2.76
N ASN A 32 9.63 -4.36 -2.69
CA ASN A 32 11.02 -4.20 -3.13
C ASN A 32 11.95 -5.25 -2.49
N GLY A 33 12.65 -5.98 -3.37
CA GLY A 33 13.62 -7.02 -2.99
C GLY A 33 13.01 -8.27 -2.36
N PHE A 34 11.68 -8.41 -2.31
CA PHE A 34 11.03 -9.52 -1.60
C PHE A 34 11.47 -10.88 -2.11
N GLU A 35 11.49 -11.10 -3.43
CA GLU A 35 11.88 -12.41 -3.97
C GLU A 35 13.30 -12.82 -3.56
N LYS A 36 14.25 -11.88 -3.62
CA LYS A 36 15.65 -12.10 -3.22
C LYS A 36 15.76 -12.45 -1.74
N ASP A 37 15.03 -11.73 -0.90
CA ASP A 37 15.06 -11.93 0.55
C ASP A 37 14.30 -13.19 0.97
N TYR A 38 13.22 -13.52 0.27
CA TYR A 38 12.44 -14.75 0.46
C TYR A 38 13.29 -15.98 0.15
N LYS A 39 14.02 -15.98 -0.98
CA LYS A 39 14.96 -17.06 -1.33
C LYS A 39 16.09 -17.23 -0.32
N LYS A 40 16.43 -16.18 0.44
CA LYS A 40 17.44 -16.20 1.51
C LYS A 40 16.86 -16.54 2.89
N GLY A 41 15.54 -16.74 3.00
CA GLY A 41 14.86 -16.94 4.28
C GLY A 41 14.80 -15.71 5.18
N LEU A 42 15.10 -14.51 4.65
CA LEU A 42 15.10 -13.25 5.39
C LEU A 42 13.70 -12.63 5.52
N LYS A 43 12.81 -12.95 4.58
CA LYS A 43 11.39 -12.56 4.58
C LYS A 43 10.53 -13.79 4.31
N ASP A 44 9.36 -13.84 4.91
CA ASP A 44 8.38 -14.90 4.68
C ASP A 44 7.05 -14.32 4.14
N GLU A 45 6.09 -15.21 3.91
CA GLU A 45 4.76 -14.81 3.46
C GLU A 45 4.04 -13.93 4.51
N ASN A 46 4.22 -14.22 5.80
CA ASN A 46 3.60 -13.43 6.87
C ASN A 46 4.10 -11.97 6.89
N TYR A 47 5.39 -11.75 6.59
CA TYR A 47 5.96 -10.44 6.38
C TYR A 47 5.22 -9.70 5.26
N ALA A 48 5.06 -10.34 4.09
CA ALA A 48 4.40 -9.71 2.95
C ALA A 48 2.92 -9.38 3.23
N ILE A 49 2.20 -10.30 3.87
CA ILE A 49 0.82 -10.09 4.31
C ILE A 49 0.72 -8.89 5.26
N ARG A 50 1.64 -8.78 6.23
CA ARG A 50 1.68 -7.65 7.16
C ARG A 50 1.93 -6.33 6.44
N VAL A 51 2.89 -6.31 5.52
CA VAL A 51 3.20 -5.14 4.69
C VAL A 51 1.97 -4.71 3.88
N GLY A 52 1.36 -5.63 3.13
CA GLY A 52 0.17 -5.35 2.33
C GLY A 52 -0.99 -4.81 3.17
N LYS A 53 -1.24 -5.38 4.34
CA LYS A 53 -2.29 -4.91 5.27
C LYS A 53 -2.02 -3.51 5.80
N ILE A 54 -0.77 -3.22 6.18
CA ILE A 54 -0.38 -1.90 6.69
C ILE A 54 -0.55 -0.84 5.59
N TYR A 55 -0.04 -1.10 4.38
CA TYR A 55 -0.26 -0.22 3.23
C TYR A 55 -1.76 -0.01 3.02
N PHE A 56 -2.54 -1.08 2.91
CA PHE A 56 -3.97 -0.95 2.64
C PHE A 56 -4.69 -0.08 3.69
N LEU A 57 -4.44 -0.26 4.98
CA LEU A 57 -5.09 0.51 6.04
C LEU A 57 -4.62 1.97 6.13
N ILE A 58 -3.31 2.22 6.03
CA ILE A 58 -2.76 3.58 6.07
C ILE A 58 -3.33 4.41 4.92
N PHE A 59 -3.37 3.84 3.72
CA PHE A 59 -3.82 4.57 2.55
C PHE A 59 -5.35 4.72 2.49
N ILE A 60 -6.14 3.83 3.12
CA ILE A 60 -7.57 4.11 3.39
C ILE A 60 -7.73 5.34 4.27
N ALA A 61 -7.00 5.43 5.38
CA ALA A 61 -7.08 6.58 6.28
C ALA A 61 -6.66 7.88 5.57
N MET A 62 -5.64 7.80 4.70
CA MET A 62 -5.18 8.92 3.90
C MET A 62 -6.22 9.37 2.86
N GLU A 63 -6.94 8.45 2.22
CA GLU A 63 -8.04 8.76 1.30
C GLU A 63 -9.18 9.49 2.02
N ILE A 64 -9.56 9.03 3.21
CA ILE A 64 -10.60 9.69 4.03
C ILE A 64 -10.19 11.14 4.33
N LEU A 65 -8.93 11.36 4.69
CA LEU A 65 -8.40 12.70 4.93
C LEU A 65 -8.40 13.56 3.65
N ALA A 66 -8.00 12.99 2.51
CA ALA A 66 -8.00 13.69 1.23
C ALA A 66 -9.41 14.13 0.83
N ILE A 67 -10.41 13.26 0.99
CA ILE A 67 -11.83 13.55 0.75
C ILE A 67 -12.30 14.69 1.66
N TYR A 68 -12.00 14.62 2.97
CA TYR A 68 -12.37 15.67 3.92
C TYR A 68 -11.81 17.05 3.55
N ILE A 69 -10.59 17.11 2.99
CA ILE A 69 -9.98 18.38 2.56
C ILE A 69 -10.58 18.89 1.23
N LEU A 70 -11.17 17.99 0.42
CA LEU A 70 -11.76 18.34 -0.87
C LEU A 70 -13.21 18.82 -0.76
N SER A 71 -13.98 18.26 0.18
CA SER A 71 -15.34 18.67 0.55
C SER A 71 -15.37 20.08 1.14
#